data_AF-A0A2H0B6B4-F1
#
_entry.id   AF-A0A2H0B6B4-F1
#
_cell.length_a   1.000
_cell.length_b   1.000
_cell.length_c   1.000
_cell.angle_alpha   90.00
_cell.angle_beta   90.00
_cell.angle_gamma   90.00
#
_symmetry.space_group_name_H-M   'P 1'
#
loop_
_entity.id
_entity.type
_entity.pdbx_description
1 polymer ?
#
loop_
_entity_poly.entity_id
_entity_poly.type
_entity_poly.pdbx_seq_one_letter_code
_entity_poly.pdbx_strand_id
1 'polypeptide(L)'
;MIILMRRYSLKHVLALFSFIFVVWTIFRYFPEPPAWVTELILKPLVWLAPTFWLVRKVERQPLSSLGFTTKKLFPSLYWGIGLGMIFALEGLLTNIFKYKGLNLIPLDYTPAFFLGTIGLSLATAFTEETVFRGYIFSRLRLLWKNEWLANIVASLL
;
A
#
# COMPACT_ATOMS: atom_id res chain seq x y z
N MET A 1 8.09 -13.77 -27.49
CA MET A 1 7.60 -12.54 -26.83
C MET A 1 6.08 -12.41 -26.79
N ILE A 2 5.33 -12.87 -27.80
CA ILE A 2 3.86 -12.80 -27.86
C ILE A 2 3.16 -13.71 -26.81
N ILE A 3 3.76 -14.83 -26.45
CA ILE A 3 3.18 -15.81 -25.50
C ILE A 3 3.15 -15.30 -24.05
N LEU A 4 4.07 -14.41 -23.67
CA LEU A 4 4.15 -13.82 -22.33
C LEU A 4 3.07 -12.75 -22.07
N MET A 5 2.68 -12.01 -23.11
CA MET A 5 1.56 -11.04 -23.03
C MET A 5 0.20 -11.71 -22.87
N ARG A 6 0.08 -13.01 -23.19
CA ARG A 6 -1.21 -13.73 -23.12
C ARG A 6 -1.67 -14.03 -21.69
N ARG A 7 -0.81 -13.90 -20.67
CA ARG A 7 -1.14 -14.21 -19.27
C ARG A 7 -1.47 -12.99 -18.41
N TYR A 8 -1.02 -11.81 -18.82
CA TYR A 8 -1.33 -10.57 -18.11
C TYR A 8 -2.47 -9.85 -18.82
N SER A 9 -3.44 -9.37 -18.05
CA SER A 9 -4.58 -8.64 -18.61
C SER A 9 -4.86 -7.42 -17.77
N LEU A 10 -5.10 -6.30 -18.44
CA LEU A 10 -5.62 -5.09 -17.80
C LEU A 10 -6.92 -5.39 -17.03
N LYS A 11 -7.72 -6.35 -17.53
CA LYS A 11 -8.95 -6.81 -16.87
C LYS A 11 -8.68 -7.38 -15.49
N HIS A 12 -7.59 -8.14 -15.31
CA HIS A 12 -7.25 -8.71 -14.01
C HIS A 12 -6.86 -7.62 -13.01
N VAL A 13 -6.08 -6.62 -13.45
CA VAL A 13 -5.67 -5.48 -12.62
C VAL A 13 -6.89 -4.67 -12.18
N LEU A 14 -7.75 -4.29 -13.13
CA LEU A 14 -8.97 -3.55 -12.84
C LEU A 14 -9.95 -4.36 -11.99
N ALA A 15 -10.12 -5.66 -12.25
CA ALA A 15 -11.00 -6.52 -11.46
C ALA A 15 -10.53 -6.65 -10.01
N LEU A 16 -9.21 -6.83 -9.77
CA LEU A 16 -8.67 -6.85 -8.42
C LEU A 16 -8.91 -5.52 -7.71
N PHE A 17 -8.58 -4.41 -8.37
CA PHE A 17 -8.78 -3.08 -7.82
C PHE A 17 -10.25 -2.83 -7.48
N SER A 18 -11.17 -3.07 -8.42
CA SER A 18 -12.61 -2.90 -8.20
C SER A 18 -13.15 -3.82 -7.10
N PHE A 19 -12.65 -5.06 -7.01
CA PHE A 19 -13.00 -5.96 -5.91
C PHE A 19 -12.58 -5.38 -4.57
N ILE A 20 -11.31 -4.97 -4.44
CA ILE A 20 -10.78 -4.40 -3.20
C ILE A 20 -11.55 -3.12 -2.86
N PHE A 21 -11.72 -2.22 -3.82
CA PHE A 21 -12.44 -0.96 -3.62
C PHE A 21 -13.86 -1.21 -3.11
N VAL A 22 -14.66 -2.01 -3.83
CA VAL A 22 -16.05 -2.27 -3.44
C VAL A 22 -16.14 -2.98 -2.09
N VAL A 23 -15.39 -4.08 -1.90
CA VAL A 23 -15.48 -4.88 -0.67
C VAL A 23 -14.96 -4.09 0.53
N TRP A 24 -13.85 -3.37 0.38
CA TRP A 24 -13.26 -2.60 1.47
C TRP A 24 -14.10 -1.36 1.82
N THR A 25 -14.69 -0.68 0.83
CA THR A 25 -15.63 0.42 1.07
C THR A 25 -16.90 -0.07 1.77
N ILE A 26 -17.46 -1.22 1.37
CA ILE A 26 -18.60 -1.81 2.06
C ILE A 26 -18.22 -2.16 3.49
N PHE A 27 -17.04 -2.75 3.71
CA PHE A 27 -16.57 -3.06 5.06
C PHE A 27 -16.46 -1.81 5.94
N ARG A 28 -15.93 -0.70 5.40
CA ARG A 28 -15.84 0.61 6.09
C ARG A 28 -17.19 1.28 6.36
N TYR A 29 -18.26 0.86 5.69
CA TYR A 29 -19.61 1.37 5.96
C TYR A 29 -20.20 0.79 7.27
N PHE A 30 -19.76 -0.41 7.67
CA PHE A 30 -20.21 -1.04 8.92
C PHE A 30 -19.37 -0.58 10.12
N PRO A 31 -19.90 -0.72 11.35
CA PRO A 31 -19.12 -0.41 12.56
C PRO A 31 -17.79 -1.16 12.58
N GLU A 32 -16.70 -0.40 12.71
CA GLU A 32 -15.36 -0.95 12.59
C GLU A 32 -14.99 -1.79 13.82
N PRO A 33 -14.48 -3.03 13.62
CA PRO A 33 -13.87 -3.78 14.70
C PRO A 33 -12.58 -3.10 15.18
N PRO A 34 -11.99 -3.55 16.30
CA PRO A 34 -10.75 -2.99 16.81
C PRO A 34 -9.67 -2.88 15.73
N ALA A 35 -8.91 -1.77 15.74
CA ALA A 35 -7.97 -1.44 14.67
C ALA A 35 -6.98 -2.56 14.34
N TRP A 36 -6.53 -3.33 15.34
CA TRP A 36 -5.65 -4.48 15.13
C TRP A 36 -6.33 -5.61 14.32
N VAL A 37 -7.62 -5.87 14.52
CA VAL A 37 -8.36 -6.88 13.74
C VAL A 37 -8.51 -6.38 12.30
N THR A 38 -8.91 -5.13 12.15
CA THR A 38 -9.15 -4.51 10.85
C THR A 38 -7.88 -4.49 9.99
N GLU A 39 -6.77 -4.01 10.54
CA GLU A 39 -5.55 -3.77 9.78
C GLU A 39 -4.62 -4.99 9.70
N LEU A 40 -4.59 -5.86 10.72
CA LEU A 40 -3.69 -7.04 10.71
C LEU A 40 -4.34 -8.32 10.18
N ILE A 41 -5.66 -8.40 10.19
CA ILE A 41 -6.38 -9.63 9.79
C ILE A 41 -7.24 -9.34 8.57
N LEU A 42 -8.21 -8.44 8.70
CA LEU A 42 -9.22 -8.24 7.65
C LEU A 42 -8.62 -7.62 6.39
N LYS A 43 -7.77 -6.59 6.52
CA LYS A 43 -7.12 -5.97 5.36
C LYS A 43 -6.24 -6.98 4.60
N PRO A 44 -5.28 -7.70 5.22
CA PRO A 44 -4.48 -8.71 4.51
C PRO A 44 -5.34 -9.81 3.89
N LEU A 45 -6.42 -10.24 4.58
CA LEU A 45 -7.31 -11.26 4.05
C LEU A 45 -8.04 -10.76 2.78
N VAL A 46 -8.64 -9.58 2.83
CA VAL A 46 -9.40 -9.03 1.70
C VAL A 46 -8.49 -8.58 0.55
N TRP A 47 -7.28 -8.11 0.85
CA TRP A 47 -6.39 -7.49 -0.14
C TRP A 47 -5.36 -8.49 -0.67
N LEU A 48 -4.64 -9.21 0.19
CA LEU A 48 -3.58 -10.13 -0.22
C LEU A 48 -4.12 -11.47 -0.70
N ALA A 49 -5.19 -12.02 -0.11
CA ALA A 49 -5.72 -13.31 -0.54
C ALA A 49 -6.13 -13.33 -2.03
N PRO A 50 -6.96 -12.38 -2.55
CA PRO A 50 -7.27 -12.36 -3.97
C PRO A 50 -6.04 -12.03 -4.83
N THR A 51 -5.13 -11.19 -4.34
CA THR A 51 -3.87 -10.88 -5.04
C THR A 51 -3.01 -12.13 -5.23
N PHE A 52 -2.80 -12.91 -4.17
CA PHE A 52 -2.01 -14.14 -4.23
C PHE A 52 -2.71 -15.23 -5.06
N TRP A 53 -4.04 -15.33 -4.97
CA TRP A 53 -4.82 -16.23 -5.82
C TRP A 53 -4.65 -15.88 -7.30
N LEU A 54 -4.77 -14.60 -7.66
CA LEU A 54 -4.64 -14.12 -9.03
C LEU A 54 -3.23 -14.39 -9.58
N VAL A 55 -2.18 -14.09 -8.80
CA VAL A 55 -0.79 -14.35 -9.20
C VAL A 55 -0.50 -15.84 -9.36
N ARG A 56 -0.87 -16.68 -8.39
CA ARG A 56 -0.50 -18.10 -8.38
C ARG A 56 -1.38 -18.97 -9.26
N LYS A 57 -2.69 -18.75 -9.25
CA LYS A 57 -3.66 -19.65 -9.92
C LYS A 57 -4.02 -19.16 -11.32
N VAL A 58 -4.23 -17.85 -11.49
CA VAL A 58 -4.65 -17.28 -12.79
C VAL A 58 -3.44 -16.99 -13.67
N GLU A 59 -2.50 -16.17 -13.19
CA GLU A 59 -1.31 -15.78 -13.97
C GLU A 59 -0.22 -16.87 -13.99
N ARG A 60 -0.28 -17.79 -13.01
CA ARG A 60 0.70 -18.87 -12.79
C ARG A 60 2.14 -18.34 -12.68
N GLN A 61 2.31 -17.23 -11.96
CA GLN A 61 3.59 -16.60 -11.69
C GLN A 61 4.04 -16.89 -10.24
N PRO A 62 5.35 -16.87 -9.96
CA PRO A 62 5.84 -16.96 -8.59
C PRO A 62 5.50 -15.69 -7.81
N LEU A 63 5.33 -15.79 -6.49
CA LEU A 63 5.10 -14.61 -5.62
C LEU A 63 6.29 -13.63 -5.63
N SER A 64 7.49 -14.09 -6.00
CA SER A 64 8.63 -13.20 -6.24
C SER A 64 8.37 -12.17 -7.34
N SER A 65 7.37 -12.39 -8.21
CA SER A 65 6.92 -11.40 -9.20
C SER A 65 6.19 -10.18 -8.59
N LEU A 66 5.89 -10.21 -7.29
CA LEU A 66 5.32 -9.09 -6.54
C LEU A 66 6.38 -8.11 -6.00
N GLY A 67 7.65 -8.31 -6.35
CA GLY A 67 8.71 -7.35 -6.01
C GLY A 67 9.29 -7.54 -4.60
N PHE A 68 9.00 -8.65 -3.91
CA PHE A 68 9.68 -8.99 -2.66
C PHE A 68 11.18 -9.19 -2.90
N THR A 69 11.98 -8.20 -2.53
CA THR A 69 13.43 -8.18 -2.69
C THR A 69 14.09 -7.40 -1.57
N THR A 70 15.26 -7.85 -1.14
CA THR A 70 16.12 -7.12 -0.19
C THR A 70 17.17 -6.28 -0.89
N LYS A 71 17.19 -6.30 -2.24
CA LYS A 71 18.12 -5.48 -3.03
C LYS A 71 17.83 -4.00 -2.78
N LYS A 72 18.87 -3.25 -2.42
CA LYS A 72 18.81 -1.80 -2.11
C LYS A 72 17.89 -1.43 -0.95
N LEU A 73 17.67 -2.35 0.00
CA LEU A 73 16.85 -2.09 1.20
C LEU A 73 17.31 -0.83 1.95
N PHE A 74 18.60 -0.68 2.24
CA PHE A 74 19.12 0.49 2.96
C PHE A 74 18.93 1.81 2.21
N PRO A 75 19.29 1.92 0.91
CA PRO A 75 18.94 3.11 0.12
C PRO A 75 17.44 3.42 0.11
N SER A 76 16.58 2.41 -0.04
CA SER A 76 15.12 2.59 -0.03
C SER A 76 14.61 3.08 1.32
N LEU A 77 15.13 2.55 2.43
CA LEU A 77 14.82 3.02 3.78
C LEU A 77 15.30 4.46 3.99
N TYR A 78 16.50 4.80 3.52
CA TYR A 78 17.03 6.17 3.61
C TYR A 78 16.11 7.15 2.90
N TRP A 79 15.68 6.85 1.66
CA TRP A 79 14.75 7.68 0.93
C TRP A 79 13.36 7.72 1.56
N GLY A 80 12.83 6.58 2.02
CA GLY A 80 11.52 6.50 2.66
C GLY A 80 11.43 7.32 3.95
N ILE A 81 12.39 7.13 4.86
CA ILE A 81 12.46 7.89 6.12
C ILE A 81 12.82 9.36 5.84
N GLY A 82 13.75 9.62 4.92
CA GLY A 82 14.15 10.97 4.53
C GLY A 82 12.99 11.80 4.00
N LEU A 83 12.24 11.26 3.03
CA LEU A 83 11.04 11.92 2.51
C LEU A 83 9.95 12.04 3.58
N GLY A 84 9.76 11.00 4.42
CA GLY A 84 8.83 11.06 5.54
C GLY A 84 9.15 12.19 6.52
N MET A 85 10.42 12.42 6.84
CA MET A 85 10.85 13.54 7.68
C MET A 85 10.56 14.89 7.03
N ILE A 86 10.76 15.02 5.71
CA ILE A 86 10.43 16.26 4.98
C ILE A 86 8.94 16.59 5.12
N PHE A 87 8.06 15.62 4.92
CA PHE A 87 6.61 15.82 5.11
C PHE A 87 6.22 16.08 6.56
N ALA A 88 6.87 15.42 7.53
CA ALA A 88 6.64 15.70 8.94
C ALA A 88 7.04 17.14 9.32
N LEU A 89 8.16 17.63 8.79
CA LEU A 89 8.61 19.01 8.98
C LEU A 89 7.66 20.01 8.33
N GLU A 90 7.19 19.73 7.10
CA GLU A 90 6.18 20.55 6.43
C GLU A 90 4.90 20.64 7.28
N GLY A 91 4.38 19.51 7.76
CA GLY A 91 3.20 19.50 8.64
C GLY A 91 3.40 20.28 9.95
N LEU A 92 4.60 20.21 10.54
CA LEU A 92 4.95 20.97 11.73
C LEU A 92 5.00 22.48 11.45
N LEU A 93 5.65 22.89 10.35
CA LEU A 93 5.70 24.29 9.94
C LEU A 93 4.29 24.82 9.65
N THR A 94 3.47 24.06 8.93
CA THR A 94 2.07 24.40 8.64
C THR A 94 1.26 24.57 9.92
N ASN A 95 1.48 23.72 10.94
CA ASN A 95 0.86 23.88 12.26
C ASN A 95 1.27 25.22 12.92
N ILE A 96 2.57 25.52 12.93
CA ILE A 96 3.11 26.75 13.52
C ILE A 96 2.51 27.99 12.85
N PHE A 97 2.50 28.03 11.51
CA PHE A 97 1.96 29.17 10.75
C PHE A 97 0.45 29.32 10.94
N LYS A 98 -0.30 28.22 10.95
CA LYS A 98 -1.76 28.23 11.10
C LYS A 98 -2.20 28.70 12.48
N TYR A 99 -1.58 28.17 13.55
CA TYR A 99 -1.99 28.45 14.93
C TYR A 99 -1.18 29.57 15.60
N LYS A 100 -0.25 30.21 14.86
CA LYS A 100 0.65 31.25 15.35
C LYS A 100 1.46 30.82 16.58
N GLY A 101 1.86 29.54 16.59
CA GLY A 101 2.53 28.88 17.70
C GLY A 101 2.50 27.38 17.54
N LEU A 102 3.31 26.67 18.34
CA LEU A 102 3.29 25.21 18.38
C LEU A 102 2.03 24.74 19.11
N ASN A 103 1.02 24.31 18.35
CA ASN A 103 -0.18 23.70 18.90
C ASN A 103 -0.13 22.20 18.68
N LEU A 104 0.54 21.52 19.60
CA LEU A 104 0.59 20.06 19.64
C LEU A 104 -0.56 19.56 20.49
N ILE A 105 -1.35 18.65 19.95
CA ILE A 105 -2.37 17.94 20.72
C ILE A 105 -1.64 17.16 21.81
N PRO A 106 -2.04 17.26 23.09
CA PRO A 106 -1.47 16.42 24.14
C PRO A 106 -1.84 14.97 23.83
N LEU A 107 -0.83 14.18 23.50
CA LEU A 107 -0.98 12.76 23.19
C LEU A 107 -0.61 11.99 24.46
N ASP A 108 -1.60 11.47 25.18
CA ASP A 108 -1.40 10.55 26.31
C ASP A 108 -1.01 9.15 25.80
N TYR A 109 0.09 9.08 25.06
CA TYR A 109 0.63 7.83 24.56
C TYR A 109 1.53 7.19 25.60
N THR A 110 1.12 6.03 26.08
CA THR A 110 2.07 5.11 26.71
C THR A 110 3.07 4.63 25.65
N PRO A 111 4.33 4.33 26.02
CA PRO A 111 5.32 3.79 25.08
C PRO A 111 4.81 2.55 24.33
N ALA A 112 4.02 1.70 25.01
CA ALA A 112 3.39 0.53 24.42
C ALA A 112 2.38 0.90 23.31
N PHE A 113 1.54 1.91 23.53
CA PHE A 113 0.58 2.38 22.53
C PHE A 113 1.29 2.96 21.29
N PHE A 114 2.35 3.75 21.50
CA PHE A 114 3.13 4.33 20.41
C PHE A 114 3.77 3.25 19.54
N LEU A 115 4.45 2.28 20.15
CA LEU A 115 5.04 1.14 19.43
C LEU A 115 3.99 0.29 18.72
N GLY A 116 2.82 0.08 19.35
CA GLY A 116 1.70 -0.60 18.73
C GLY A 116 1.19 0.11 17.47
N THR A 117 1.11 1.44 17.49
CA THR A 117 0.66 2.25 16.35
C THR A 117 1.66 2.24 15.19
N ILE A 118 2.96 2.26 15.50
CA ILE A 118 4.00 2.08 14.48
C ILE A 118 3.90 0.69 13.84
N GLY A 119 3.79 -0.36 14.67
CA GLY A 119 3.67 -1.73 14.18
C GLY A 119 2.45 -1.92 13.30
N LEU A 120 1.31 -1.36 13.71
CA LEU A 120 0.07 -1.36 12.93
C LEU A 120 0.27 -0.66 11.58
N SER A 121 0.81 0.56 11.59
CA SER A 121 1.07 1.34 10.37
C SER A 121 2.01 0.60 9.39
N LEU A 122 3.05 -0.07 9.89
CA LEU A 122 3.96 -0.86 9.06
C LEU A 122 3.28 -2.08 8.46
N ALA A 123 2.45 -2.79 9.21
CA ALA A 123 1.70 -3.94 8.71
C ALA A 123 0.66 -3.53 7.65
N THR A 124 -0.01 -2.41 7.87
CA THR A 124 -0.90 -1.79 6.89
C THR A 124 -0.14 -1.42 5.62
N ALA A 125 0.96 -0.67 5.75
CA ALA A 125 1.79 -0.26 4.62
C ALA A 125 2.32 -1.46 3.83
N PHE A 126 2.73 -2.55 4.50
CA PHE A 126 3.17 -3.76 3.83
C PHE A 126 2.07 -4.37 2.94
N THR A 127 0.84 -4.42 3.44
CA THR A 127 -0.30 -4.95 2.69
C THR A 127 -0.62 -4.09 1.48
N GLU A 128 -0.69 -2.77 1.68
CA GLU A 128 -1.01 -1.81 0.62
C GLU A 128 0.08 -1.78 -0.45
N GLU A 129 1.35 -1.73 -0.05
CA GLU A 129 2.50 -1.70 -0.95
C GLU A 129 2.59 -2.98 -1.78
N THR A 130 2.29 -4.14 -1.18
CA THR A 130 2.26 -5.43 -1.90
C THR A 130 1.21 -5.43 -3.01
N VAL A 131 0.03 -4.84 -2.77
CA VAL A 131 -1.04 -4.78 -3.79
C VAL A 131 -0.75 -3.70 -4.83
N PHE A 132 -0.56 -2.46 -4.41
CA PHE A 132 -0.47 -1.32 -5.31
C PHE A 132 0.85 -1.28 -6.08
N ARG A 133 1.99 -1.41 -5.39
CA ARG A 133 3.30 -1.38 -6.04
C ARG A 133 3.74 -2.75 -6.51
N GLY A 134 3.50 -3.78 -5.70
CA GLY A 134 3.88 -5.14 -6.02
C GLY A 134 3.06 -5.75 -7.16
N TYR A 135 1.73 -5.63 -7.12
CA TYR A 135 0.85 -6.19 -8.16
C TYR A 135 0.41 -5.16 -9.21
N ILE A 136 -0.41 -4.18 -8.86
CA ILE A 136 -1.08 -3.26 -9.81
C ILE A 136 -0.06 -2.55 -10.69
N PHE A 137 0.87 -1.80 -10.07
CA PHE A 137 1.90 -1.08 -10.81
C PHE A 137 2.79 -2.00 -11.64
N SER A 138 3.25 -3.13 -11.08
CA SER A 138 4.14 -4.04 -11.82
C SER A 138 3.47 -4.60 -13.06
N ARG A 139 2.17 -4.95 -12.99
CA ARG A 139 1.40 -5.46 -14.14
C ARG A 139 1.11 -4.36 -15.15
N LEU A 140 0.73 -3.16 -14.72
CA LEU A 140 0.53 -2.02 -15.63
C LEU A 140 1.83 -1.66 -16.36
N ARG A 141 2.96 -1.64 -15.66
CA ARG A 141 4.29 -1.39 -16.24
C ARG A 141 4.65 -2.45 -17.28
N LEU A 142 4.39 -3.73 -17.01
CA LEU A 142 4.65 -4.81 -17.97
C LEU A 142 3.75 -4.75 -19.20
N LEU A 143 2.47 -4.37 -19.03
CA LEU A 143 1.49 -4.27 -20.12
C LEU A 143 1.79 -3.09 -21.05
N TRP A 144 2.04 -1.90 -20.48
CA TRP A 144 2.21 -0.67 -21.25
C TRP A 144 3.66 -0.36 -21.62
N LYS A 145 4.63 -1.02 -20.99
CA LYS A 145 6.08 -0.74 -21.13
C LYS A 145 6.44 0.74 -20.92
N ASN A 146 5.58 1.48 -20.22
CA ASN A 146 5.74 2.89 -19.90
C ASN A 146 5.56 3.06 -18.39
N GLU A 147 6.66 3.43 -17.72
CA GLU A 147 6.69 3.56 -16.26
C GLU A 147 5.87 4.74 -15.76
N TRP A 148 5.92 5.87 -16.48
CA TRP A 148 5.18 7.08 -16.11
C TRP A 148 3.68 6.86 -16.17
N LEU A 149 3.20 6.30 -17.28
CA LEU A 149 1.77 6.02 -17.46
C LEU A 149 1.29 4.98 -16.45
N ALA A 150 2.08 3.91 -16.22
CA ALA A 150 1.76 2.93 -15.19
C ALA A 150 1.72 3.55 -13.78
N ASN A 151 2.63 4.47 -13.46
CA ASN A 151 2.67 5.12 -12.15
C ASN A 151 1.48 6.05 -11.93
N ILE A 152 1.14 6.88 -12.92
CA ILE A 152 -0.01 7.79 -12.87
C ILE A 152 -1.30 6.99 -12.67
N VAL A 153 -1.53 5.97 -13.50
CA VAL A 153 -2.77 5.18 -13.40
C VAL A 153 -2.82 4.39 -12.10
N ALA A 154 -1.72 3.77 -11.67
CA ALA A 154 -1.69 3.05 -10.39
C ALA A 154 -1.90 3.96 -9.16
N SER A 155 -1.71 5.27 -9.29
CA SER A 155 -1.96 6.24 -8.21
C SER A 155 -3.37 6.83 -8.26
N LEU A 156 -4.06 6.72 -9.40
CA LEU A 156 -5.45 7.14 -9.58
C LEU A 156 -6.47 6.04 -9.30
N LEU A 157 -6.06 4.77 -9.47
CA LEU A 157 -6.75 3.61 -8.94
C LEU A 157 -6.50 3.58 -7.43
#